data_AF-A0A8B5RQA6-F1
#
_entry.id   AF-A0A8B5RQA6-F1
#
_cell.length_a   1.000
_cell.length_b   1.000
_cell.length_c   1.000
_cell.angle_alpha   90.00
_cell.angle_beta   90.00
_cell.angle_gamma   90.00
#
_symmetry.space_group_name_H-M   'P 1'
#
loop_
_entity.id
_entity.type
_entity.pdbx_description
1 polymer ?
#
loop_
_entity_poly.entity_id
_entity_poly.type
_entity_poly.pdbx_seq_one_letter_code
_entity_poly.pdbx_strand_id
1 'polypeptide(L)'
;MSEKTSPAINLICDFKVGSSKGESYKKFINYISTEKNKENVKKQDIEGNLFDKYLDYMSIDKLKKKQRYNKENVKKRTTMSFNSEHEFIEEQEMNRLKDKFQEANKKSHVMYQDVVSFDNQFLKDNHLFNESLDKLDEPKIKKATRRMVNQMIKDNKMDENHTFWCANIHYDTDNIHIHIATSEEKNTRKTIKEGRFKGQYRGKRTPTTLRNMKSTFANSLYKDINLMKEIHQLKKEMRKEVKINLSRECKDWTASLNIKMKKLKKEMKRIRK
;
A
#
# COMPACT_ATOMS: atom_id res chain seq x y z
N MET A 1 -0.44 32.18 -14.72
CA MET A 1 -1.25 30.94 -14.55
C MET A 1 -0.73 30.24 -13.31
N SER A 2 -1.57 30.00 -12.29
CA SER A 2 -1.13 29.25 -11.10
C SER A 2 -0.83 27.81 -11.50
N GLU A 3 0.39 27.35 -11.28
CA GLU A 3 0.72 25.92 -11.43
C GLU A 3 -0.26 25.11 -10.59
N LYS A 4 -1.06 24.26 -11.24
CA LYS A 4 -1.91 23.28 -10.54
C LYS A 4 -0.96 22.29 -9.87
N THR A 5 -0.68 22.49 -8.60
CA THR A 5 0.02 21.50 -7.78
C THR A 5 -0.96 20.37 -7.49
N SER A 6 -0.81 19.26 -8.21
CA SER A 6 -1.57 18.04 -7.92
C SER A 6 -1.15 17.49 -6.55
N PRO A 7 -2.10 17.01 -5.73
CA PRO A 7 -1.75 16.49 -4.41
C PRO A 7 -0.92 15.20 -4.54
N ALA A 8 0.20 15.14 -3.83
CA ALA A 8 1.10 13.99 -3.80
C ALA A 8 0.43 12.65 -3.41
N ILE A 9 -0.61 12.72 -2.56
CA ILE A 9 -1.42 11.58 -2.16
C ILE A 9 -2.89 11.99 -2.28
N ASN A 10 -3.66 11.21 -3.03
CA ASN A 10 -5.10 11.37 -3.16
C ASN A 10 -5.85 10.17 -2.57
N LEU A 11 -6.95 10.45 -1.86
CA LEU A 11 -7.85 9.44 -1.32
C LEU A 11 -9.22 9.64 -1.96
N ILE A 12 -9.67 8.65 -2.71
CA ILE A 12 -11.00 8.60 -3.32
C ILE A 12 -11.81 7.55 -2.57
N CYS A 13 -13.02 7.93 -2.19
CA CYS A 13 -13.88 7.12 -1.34
C CYS A 13 -15.24 6.95 -2.00
N ASP A 14 -15.62 5.72 -2.30
CA ASP A 14 -16.98 5.36 -2.72
C ASP A 14 -17.56 4.31 -1.77
N PHE A 15 -18.85 4.03 -1.91
CA PHE A 15 -19.53 2.96 -1.19
C PHE A 15 -20.67 2.36 -2.01
N LYS A 16 -20.99 1.10 -1.74
CA LYS A 16 -22.19 0.43 -2.20
C LYS A 16 -22.98 -0.07 -1.00
N VAL A 17 -24.30 -0.05 -1.12
CA VAL A 17 -25.19 -0.68 -0.14
C VAL A 17 -25.66 -1.99 -0.78
N GLY A 18 -25.52 -3.09 -0.05
CA GLY A 18 -26.01 -4.39 -0.48
C GLY A 18 -27.52 -4.37 -0.74
N SER A 19 -28.05 -5.46 -1.27
CA SER A 19 -29.50 -5.62 -1.48
C SER A 19 -29.94 -7.01 -1.04
N SER A 20 -31.15 -7.11 -0.50
CA SER A 20 -31.76 -8.39 -0.12
C SER A 20 -31.85 -9.40 -1.27
N LYS A 21 -31.99 -8.92 -2.51
CA LYS A 21 -31.95 -9.74 -3.73
C LYS A 21 -30.55 -10.20 -4.13
N GLY A 22 -29.52 -9.78 -3.39
CA GLY A 22 -28.11 -10.07 -3.69
C GLY A 22 -27.59 -9.35 -4.94
N GLU A 23 -28.35 -8.46 -5.55
CA GLU A 23 -28.04 -7.82 -6.84
C GLU A 23 -26.95 -6.77 -6.74
N SER A 24 -26.89 -6.02 -5.64
CA SER A 24 -25.90 -4.95 -5.45
C SER A 24 -24.46 -5.44 -5.60
N TYR A 25 -24.12 -6.62 -5.06
CA TYR A 25 -22.81 -7.24 -5.27
C TYR A 25 -22.86 -8.42 -6.27
N LYS A 26 -23.96 -8.68 -6.99
CA LYS A 26 -24.14 -9.90 -7.81
C LYS A 26 -23.00 -10.14 -8.80
N LYS A 27 -22.41 -9.10 -9.38
CA LYS A 27 -21.21 -9.25 -10.22
C LYS A 27 -19.96 -9.67 -9.43
N PHE A 28 -19.76 -9.18 -8.20
CA PHE A 28 -18.76 -9.73 -7.26
C PHE A 28 -19.00 -11.22 -7.03
N ILE A 29 -20.21 -11.58 -6.56
CA ILE A 29 -20.61 -12.95 -6.19
C ILE A 29 -20.42 -13.93 -7.35
N ASN A 30 -20.98 -13.58 -8.51
CA ASN A 30 -20.97 -14.42 -9.69
C ASN A 30 -19.54 -14.65 -10.16
N TYR A 31 -18.72 -13.60 -10.22
CA TYR A 31 -17.35 -13.69 -10.71
C TYR A 31 -16.43 -14.53 -9.81
N ILE A 32 -16.72 -14.54 -8.51
CA ILE A 32 -15.98 -15.34 -7.55
C ILE A 32 -16.42 -16.82 -7.56
N SER A 33 -17.69 -17.07 -7.81
CA SER A 33 -18.28 -18.43 -7.83
C SER A 33 -17.93 -19.24 -9.09
N THR A 34 -17.48 -18.59 -10.17
CA THR A 34 -17.29 -19.21 -11.49
C THR A 34 -16.15 -20.23 -11.61
N GLU A 35 -15.42 -20.54 -10.54
CA GLU A 35 -14.51 -21.71 -10.52
C GLU A 35 -15.20 -23.02 -10.14
N LYS A 36 -16.46 -23.02 -9.65
CA LYS A 36 -17.14 -24.27 -9.32
C LYS A 36 -18.00 -24.90 -10.41
N ASN A 37 -18.35 -24.20 -11.48
CA ASN A 37 -18.99 -24.81 -12.65
C ASN A 37 -18.68 -23.99 -13.91
N LYS A 38 -17.90 -24.58 -14.82
CA LYS A 38 -17.93 -24.17 -16.22
C LYS A 38 -19.31 -24.50 -16.76
N GLU A 39 -20.07 -23.49 -17.16
CA GLU A 39 -20.54 -23.31 -18.54
C GLU A 39 -21.61 -22.19 -18.60
N ASN A 40 -21.50 -21.39 -19.67
CA ASN A 40 -22.52 -20.49 -20.20
C ASN A 40 -22.89 -19.21 -19.41
N VAL A 41 -22.18 -18.12 -19.71
CA VAL A 41 -22.75 -16.76 -19.65
C VAL A 41 -22.43 -16.02 -20.94
N LYS A 42 -23.46 -15.67 -21.72
CA LYS A 42 -23.36 -14.88 -22.95
C LYS A 42 -23.18 -13.39 -22.64
N LYS A 43 -22.47 -12.71 -23.54
CA LYS A 43 -21.85 -11.40 -23.37
C LYS A 43 -22.65 -10.33 -24.11
N GLN A 44 -23.67 -9.78 -23.48
CA GLN A 44 -24.33 -8.53 -23.90
C GLN A 44 -25.21 -8.05 -22.74
N ASP A 45 -24.71 -7.07 -21.97
CA ASP A 45 -25.44 -6.19 -21.04
C ASP A 45 -24.42 -5.37 -20.22
N ILE A 46 -23.59 -4.54 -20.86
CA ILE A 46 -22.67 -3.66 -20.10
C ILE A 46 -22.46 -2.32 -20.81
N GLU A 47 -23.40 -1.41 -20.62
CA GLU A 47 -23.05 -0.01 -20.37
C GLU A 47 -23.23 0.26 -18.88
N GLY A 48 -22.15 0.63 -18.16
CA GLY A 48 -22.28 1.32 -16.87
C GLY A 48 -21.65 0.75 -15.59
N ASN A 49 -20.85 -0.32 -15.58
CA ASN A 49 -20.34 -0.89 -14.32
C ASN A 49 -18.86 -0.65 -14.01
N LEU A 50 -18.58 0.45 -13.30
CA LEU A 50 -17.30 0.71 -12.63
C LEU A 50 -17.00 -0.34 -11.52
N PHE A 51 -18.06 -0.92 -10.95
CA PHE A 51 -18.03 -1.97 -9.93
C PHE A 51 -17.46 -3.29 -10.44
N ASP A 52 -17.86 -3.72 -11.63
CA ASP A 52 -17.40 -4.97 -12.24
C ASP A 52 -15.91 -4.89 -12.55
N LYS A 53 -15.45 -3.73 -13.03
CA LYS A 53 -14.03 -3.45 -13.22
C LYS A 53 -13.29 -3.58 -11.88
N TYR A 54 -13.67 -2.79 -10.87
CA TYR A 54 -12.98 -2.75 -9.57
C TYR A 54 -12.81 -4.15 -8.95
N LEU A 55 -13.81 -5.01 -9.03
CA LEU A 55 -13.79 -6.34 -8.40
C LEU A 55 -13.16 -7.43 -9.26
N ASP A 56 -13.35 -7.36 -10.58
CA ASP A 56 -12.55 -8.15 -11.52
C ASP A 56 -11.05 -7.91 -11.30
N TYR A 57 -10.67 -6.68 -10.95
CA TYR A 57 -9.28 -6.28 -10.69
C TYR A 57 -8.75 -6.69 -9.30
N MET A 58 -9.62 -6.92 -8.30
CA MET A 58 -9.24 -7.43 -6.97
C MET A 58 -9.13 -8.96 -6.91
N SER A 59 -9.76 -9.67 -7.85
CA SER A 59 -9.86 -11.13 -7.83
C SER A 59 -8.53 -11.83 -8.12
N ILE A 60 -8.13 -12.73 -7.22
CA ILE A 60 -6.94 -13.56 -7.37
C ILE A 60 -6.98 -14.37 -8.68
N ASP A 61 -8.15 -14.84 -9.13
CA ASP A 61 -8.25 -15.77 -10.27
C ASP A 61 -8.06 -15.07 -11.62
N LYS A 62 -8.49 -13.81 -11.76
CA LYS A 62 -8.14 -12.97 -12.93
C LYS A 62 -6.67 -12.62 -12.93
N LEU A 63 -6.16 -12.30 -11.75
CA LEU A 63 -4.82 -11.82 -11.58
C LEU A 63 -3.81 -12.94 -11.86
N LYS A 64 -4.02 -14.15 -11.33
CA LYS A 64 -3.22 -15.35 -11.67
C LYS A 64 -3.16 -15.61 -13.18
N LYS A 65 -4.24 -15.31 -13.93
CA LYS A 65 -4.26 -15.43 -15.41
C LYS A 65 -3.46 -14.35 -16.13
N LYS A 66 -3.18 -13.20 -15.51
CA LYS A 66 -2.26 -12.20 -16.08
C LYS A 66 -0.81 -12.71 -15.92
N GLN A 67 -0.06 -12.80 -17.03
CA GLN A 67 1.35 -13.24 -17.04
C GLN A 67 2.29 -12.52 -16.06
N ARG A 68 1.89 -11.32 -15.60
CA ARG A 68 2.71 -10.38 -14.83
C ARG A 68 2.28 -10.24 -13.36
N TYR A 69 1.33 -11.03 -12.89
CA TYR A 69 0.85 -10.96 -11.51
C TYR A 69 1.93 -11.33 -10.51
N ASN A 70 2.09 -10.48 -9.48
CA ASN A 70 3.02 -10.65 -8.38
C ASN A 70 4.49 -10.91 -8.76
N LYS A 71 4.90 -10.61 -10.00
CA LYS A 71 6.30 -10.72 -10.44
C LYS A 71 7.02 -9.39 -10.20
N GLU A 72 7.99 -9.36 -9.30
CA GLU A 72 8.81 -8.17 -9.07
C GLU A 72 9.54 -7.74 -10.36
N ASN A 73 9.81 -6.43 -10.49
CA ASN A 73 10.49 -5.81 -11.63
C ASN A 73 9.74 -5.91 -12.97
N VAL A 74 8.42 -6.11 -12.94
CA VAL A 74 7.58 -6.15 -14.14
C VAL A 74 6.61 -4.98 -14.17
N LYS A 75 6.87 -4.04 -15.09
CA LYS A 75 5.97 -2.90 -15.34
C LYS A 75 4.55 -3.38 -15.62
N LYS A 76 3.59 -2.70 -14.98
CA LYS A 76 2.15 -2.99 -15.04
C LYS A 76 1.73 -4.30 -14.36
N ARG A 77 2.23 -4.52 -13.14
CA ARG A 77 1.81 -5.61 -12.25
C ARG A 77 0.77 -5.17 -11.21
N THR A 78 0.11 -6.17 -10.62
CA THR A 78 -0.72 -6.02 -9.42
C THR A 78 -0.16 -6.94 -8.35
N THR A 79 -0.10 -6.49 -7.09
CA THR A 79 0.34 -7.32 -5.96
C THR A 79 -0.73 -8.32 -5.56
N MET A 80 -0.32 -9.36 -4.83
CA MET A 80 -1.27 -10.14 -4.02
C MET A 80 -2.03 -9.22 -3.05
N SER A 81 -3.25 -9.63 -2.72
CA SER A 81 -4.05 -8.92 -1.72
C SER A 81 -3.45 -9.06 -0.33
N PHE A 82 -3.69 -8.09 0.54
CA PHE A 82 -3.30 -8.08 1.95
C PHE A 82 -4.46 -7.55 2.81
N ASN A 83 -4.42 -7.81 4.12
CA ASN A 83 -5.40 -7.27 5.08
C ASN A 83 -4.72 -6.88 6.40
N SER A 84 -5.48 -6.76 7.48
CA SER A 84 -4.99 -6.42 8.82
C SER A 84 -3.92 -7.38 9.33
N GLU A 85 -4.08 -8.67 9.06
CA GLU A 85 -3.30 -9.75 9.67
C GLU A 85 -2.27 -10.34 8.71
N HIS A 86 -2.61 -10.38 7.42
CA HIS A 86 -1.84 -11.09 6.41
C HIS A 86 -1.10 -10.10 5.51
N GLU A 87 0.20 -10.32 5.34
CA GLU A 87 1.01 -9.64 4.31
C GLU A 87 0.59 -10.05 2.90
N PHE A 88 0.12 -11.29 2.75
CA PHE A 88 -0.40 -11.85 1.51
C PHE A 88 -1.58 -12.75 1.87
N ILE A 89 -2.74 -12.52 1.23
CA ILE A 89 -3.93 -13.35 1.40
C ILE A 89 -3.82 -14.52 0.43
N GLU A 90 -3.72 -15.72 0.98
CA GLU A 90 -3.75 -16.96 0.23
C GLU A 90 -5.16 -17.28 -0.28
N GLU A 91 -5.27 -18.25 -1.18
CA GLU A 91 -6.52 -18.56 -1.87
C GLU A 91 -7.64 -18.98 -0.91
N GLN A 92 -7.33 -19.80 0.10
CA GLN A 92 -8.32 -20.25 1.08
C GLN A 92 -8.88 -19.08 1.90
N GLU A 93 -8.00 -18.20 2.40
CA GLU A 93 -8.39 -17.00 3.14
C GLU A 93 -9.14 -16.00 2.26
N MET A 94 -8.73 -15.86 0.99
CA MET A 94 -9.48 -15.06 0.04
C MET A 94 -10.89 -15.62 -0.15
N ASN A 95 -11.06 -16.94 -0.26
CA ASN A 95 -12.38 -17.57 -0.38
C ASN A 95 -13.25 -17.32 0.86
N ARG A 96 -12.68 -17.38 2.07
CA ARG A 96 -13.40 -16.99 3.29
C ARG A 96 -13.82 -15.52 3.27
N LEU A 97 -12.93 -14.63 2.86
CA LEU A 97 -13.23 -13.20 2.76
C LEU A 97 -14.32 -12.92 1.73
N LYS A 98 -14.27 -13.64 0.59
CA LYS A 98 -15.30 -13.61 -0.45
C LYS A 98 -16.65 -13.95 0.16
N ASP A 99 -16.78 -15.07 0.89
CA ASP A 99 -18.01 -15.49 1.56
C ASP A 99 -18.56 -14.43 2.52
N LYS A 100 -17.68 -13.77 3.30
CA LYS A 100 -18.07 -12.66 4.18
C LYS A 100 -18.67 -11.47 3.41
N PHE A 101 -18.04 -11.06 2.31
CA PHE A 101 -18.60 -10.01 1.44
C PHE A 101 -19.94 -10.43 0.81
N GLN A 102 -20.11 -11.73 0.47
CA GLN A 102 -21.36 -12.26 -0.05
C GLN A 102 -22.50 -12.14 0.96
N GLU A 103 -22.21 -12.51 2.20
CA GLU A 103 -23.19 -12.47 3.28
C GLU A 103 -23.57 -11.03 3.64
N ALA A 104 -22.57 -10.13 3.70
CA ALA A 104 -22.79 -8.70 3.87
C ALA A 104 -23.69 -8.12 2.77
N ASN A 105 -23.53 -8.54 1.51
CA ASN A 105 -24.41 -8.13 0.41
C ASN A 105 -25.87 -8.49 0.67
N LYS A 106 -26.12 -9.77 1.01
CA LYS A 106 -27.48 -10.31 1.24
C LYS A 106 -28.16 -9.58 2.38
N LYS A 107 -27.40 -9.24 3.42
CA LYS A 107 -27.86 -8.44 4.57
C LYS A 107 -27.94 -6.94 4.30
N SER A 108 -27.71 -6.52 3.06
CA SER A 108 -27.73 -5.13 2.62
C SER A 108 -26.70 -4.23 3.31
N HIS A 109 -25.60 -4.78 3.83
CA HIS A 109 -24.57 -4.01 4.51
C HIS A 109 -23.84 -3.08 3.56
N VAL A 110 -23.14 -2.08 4.11
CA VAL A 110 -22.32 -1.15 3.32
C VAL A 110 -20.96 -1.77 3.05
N MET A 111 -20.55 -1.75 1.78
CA MET A 111 -19.16 -1.97 1.38
C MET A 111 -18.54 -0.65 0.96
N TYR A 112 -17.46 -0.27 1.64
CA TYR A 112 -16.60 0.84 1.25
C TYR A 112 -15.61 0.42 0.18
N GLN A 113 -15.36 1.34 -0.77
CA GLN A 113 -14.43 1.17 -1.87
C GLN A 113 -13.48 2.37 -1.86
N ASP A 114 -12.33 2.17 -1.24
CA ASP A 114 -11.32 3.21 -1.09
C ASP A 114 -10.22 3.03 -2.12
N VAL A 115 -9.76 4.15 -2.69
CA VAL A 115 -8.60 4.21 -3.58
C VAL A 115 -7.62 5.24 -3.05
N VAL A 116 -6.41 4.79 -2.72
CA VAL A 116 -5.28 5.68 -2.44
C VAL A 116 -4.40 5.73 -3.67
N SER A 117 -4.29 6.89 -4.31
CA SER A 117 -3.44 7.09 -5.47
C SER A 117 -2.30 8.05 -5.14
N PHE A 118 -1.15 7.81 -5.77
CA PHE A 118 0.07 8.57 -5.54
C PHE A 118 0.46 9.36 -6.77
N ASP A 119 1.07 10.52 -6.56
CA ASP A 119 2.01 11.04 -7.56
C ASP A 119 3.25 10.13 -7.55
N ASN A 120 3.55 9.50 -8.69
CA ASN A 120 4.73 8.65 -8.82
C ASN A 120 6.03 9.45 -8.57
N GLN A 121 6.07 10.74 -8.88
CA GLN A 121 7.23 11.58 -8.60
C GLN A 121 7.44 11.75 -7.09
N PHE A 122 6.38 11.98 -6.33
CA PHE A 122 6.45 11.99 -4.86
C PHE A 122 7.03 10.68 -4.30
N LEU A 123 6.62 9.53 -4.84
CA LEU A 123 7.16 8.25 -4.40
C LEU A 123 8.66 8.11 -4.72
N LYS A 124 9.12 8.60 -5.88
CA LYS A 124 10.53 8.58 -6.28
C LYS A 124 11.38 9.51 -5.42
N ASP A 125 10.93 10.75 -5.23
CA ASP A 125 11.64 11.80 -4.47
C ASP A 125 11.84 11.41 -3.00
N ASN A 126 10.92 10.60 -2.47
CA ASN A 126 10.99 10.09 -1.09
C ASN A 126 11.55 8.67 -0.99
N HIS A 127 12.17 8.15 -2.06
CA HIS A 127 12.78 6.82 -2.11
C HIS A 127 11.83 5.68 -1.73
N LEU A 128 10.53 5.86 -1.95
CA LEU A 128 9.50 4.84 -1.78
C LEU A 128 9.32 4.02 -3.05
N PHE A 129 9.66 4.55 -4.22
CA PHE A 129 9.58 3.84 -5.49
C PHE A 129 10.89 3.97 -6.28
N ASN A 130 11.44 2.83 -6.68
CA ASN A 130 12.53 2.75 -7.64
C ASN A 130 11.97 2.40 -9.02
N GLU A 131 11.89 3.40 -9.90
CA GLU A 131 11.35 3.26 -11.26
C GLU A 131 12.18 2.32 -12.15
N SER A 132 13.50 2.29 -11.96
CA SER A 132 14.39 1.41 -12.74
C SER A 132 14.17 -0.07 -12.44
N LEU A 133 13.80 -0.38 -11.18
CA LEU A 133 13.50 -1.72 -10.70
C LEU A 133 11.98 -2.00 -10.65
N ASP A 134 11.14 -1.03 -11.00
CA ASP A 134 9.68 -1.10 -10.81
C ASP A 134 9.29 -1.62 -9.40
N LYS A 135 9.97 -1.11 -8.37
CA LYS A 135 9.90 -1.61 -7.00
C LYS A 135 9.47 -0.53 -6.03
N LEU A 136 8.27 -0.70 -5.46
CA LEU A 136 7.77 0.10 -4.35
C LEU A 136 8.24 -0.50 -3.02
N ASP A 137 8.40 0.33 -2.00
CA ASP A 137 8.49 -0.09 -0.61
C ASP A 137 7.10 -0.52 -0.10
N GLU A 138 6.62 -1.65 -0.64
CA GLU A 138 5.31 -2.22 -0.34
C GLU A 138 5.06 -2.38 1.18
N PRO A 139 6.03 -2.83 2.02
CA PRO A 139 5.82 -2.91 3.46
C PRO A 139 5.37 -1.59 4.11
N LYS A 140 6.00 -0.46 3.74
CA LYS A 140 5.60 0.86 4.26
C LYS A 140 4.20 1.26 3.79
N ILE A 141 3.90 1.00 2.52
CA ILE A 141 2.60 1.31 1.93
C ILE A 141 1.47 0.48 2.56
N LYS A 142 1.70 -0.82 2.77
CA LYS A 142 0.77 -1.72 3.46
C LYS A 142 0.56 -1.30 4.92
N LYS A 143 1.63 -0.96 5.65
CA LYS A 143 1.55 -0.44 7.02
C LYS A 143 0.73 0.85 7.10
N ALA A 144 0.95 1.80 6.19
CA ALA A 144 0.16 3.02 6.12
C ALA A 144 -1.32 2.72 5.80
N THR A 145 -1.58 1.77 4.90
CA THR A 145 -2.94 1.31 4.56
C THR A 145 -3.65 0.73 5.79
N ARG A 146 -3.02 -0.18 6.53
CA ARG A 146 -3.60 -0.77 7.75
C ARG A 146 -3.97 0.30 8.77
N ARG A 147 -3.07 1.26 9.01
CA ARG A 147 -3.34 2.38 9.93
C ARG A 147 -4.50 3.24 9.48
N MET A 148 -4.61 3.51 8.18
CA MET A 148 -5.73 4.25 7.61
C MET A 148 -7.06 3.51 7.79
N VAL A 149 -7.10 2.21 7.51
CA VAL A 149 -8.31 1.39 7.68
C VAL A 149 -8.70 1.31 9.16
N ASN A 150 -7.75 1.14 10.08
CA ASN A 150 -8.03 1.14 11.51
C ASN A 150 -8.57 2.50 11.99
N GLN A 151 -8.04 3.61 11.46
CA GLN A 151 -8.60 4.94 11.73
C GLN A 151 -10.03 5.07 11.20
N MET A 152 -10.31 4.55 10.01
CA MET A 152 -11.64 4.52 9.42
C MET A 152 -12.63 3.76 10.32
N ILE A 153 -12.25 2.57 10.80
CA ILE A 153 -13.06 1.74 11.71
C ILE A 153 -13.38 2.53 12.99
N LYS A 154 -12.36 3.12 13.63
CA LYS A 154 -12.49 3.92 14.85
C LYS A 154 -13.43 5.11 14.67
N ASP A 155 -13.21 5.93 13.65
CA ASP A 155 -14.00 7.15 13.39
C ASP A 155 -15.45 6.84 13.10
N ASN A 156 -15.69 5.69 12.46
CA ASN A 156 -17.03 5.23 12.16
C ASN A 156 -17.70 4.49 13.32
N LYS A 157 -16.97 4.12 14.38
CA LYS A 157 -17.45 3.23 15.45
C LYS A 157 -17.92 1.88 14.91
N MET A 158 -17.15 1.33 13.99
CA MET A 158 -17.35 -0.02 13.48
C MET A 158 -16.80 -1.03 14.50
N ASP A 159 -17.35 -2.23 14.51
CA ASP A 159 -16.84 -3.31 15.35
C ASP A 159 -15.59 -3.91 14.69
N GLU A 160 -14.43 -3.74 15.32
CA GLU A 160 -13.15 -4.18 14.76
C GLU A 160 -13.08 -5.69 14.55
N ASN A 161 -13.71 -6.49 15.41
CA ASN A 161 -13.68 -7.95 15.33
C ASN A 161 -14.65 -8.50 14.28
N HIS A 162 -15.64 -7.69 13.89
CA HIS A 162 -16.63 -8.03 12.87
C HIS A 162 -16.46 -7.20 11.59
N THR A 163 -15.38 -6.43 11.46
CA THR A 163 -15.02 -5.71 10.24
C THR A 163 -13.97 -6.49 9.46
N PHE A 164 -14.18 -6.65 8.17
CA PHE A 164 -13.25 -7.35 7.29
C PHE A 164 -12.93 -6.51 6.05
N TRP A 165 -11.71 -6.64 5.57
CA TRP A 165 -11.23 -5.90 4.42
C TRP A 165 -10.10 -6.62 3.69
N CYS A 166 -9.87 -6.24 2.45
CA CYS A 166 -8.65 -6.55 1.72
C CYS A 166 -8.24 -5.36 0.85
N ALA A 167 -6.96 -5.34 0.51
CA ALA A 167 -6.40 -4.35 -0.38
C ALA A 167 -5.34 -4.94 -1.31
N ASN A 168 -5.10 -4.31 -2.46
CA ASN A 168 -3.98 -4.65 -3.35
C ASN A 168 -3.37 -3.38 -3.96
N ILE A 169 -2.13 -3.49 -4.42
CA ILE A 169 -1.37 -2.39 -5.00
C ILE A 169 -1.25 -2.62 -6.51
N HIS A 170 -1.53 -1.58 -7.29
CA HIS A 170 -1.54 -1.60 -8.75
C HIS A 170 -0.46 -0.68 -9.30
N TYR A 171 0.31 -1.23 -10.24
CA TYR A 171 1.34 -0.54 -11.01
C TYR A 171 0.93 -0.40 -12.49
N ASP A 172 -0.29 -0.84 -12.86
CA ASP A 172 -0.72 -1.04 -14.25
C ASP A 172 -1.53 0.13 -14.85
N THR A 173 -1.63 1.24 -14.12
CA THR A 173 -2.16 2.52 -14.59
C THR A 173 -1.12 3.64 -14.52
N ASP A 174 -1.47 4.85 -14.96
CA ASP A 174 -0.58 6.02 -14.97
C ASP A 174 0.09 6.27 -13.61
N ASN A 175 -0.69 6.18 -12.52
CA ASN A 175 -0.20 6.33 -11.16
C ASN A 175 -0.32 5.02 -10.37
N ILE A 176 0.69 4.72 -9.54
CA ILE A 176 0.58 3.66 -8.55
C ILE A 176 -0.59 3.98 -7.62
N HIS A 177 -1.39 2.97 -7.29
CA HIS A 177 -2.54 3.14 -6.40
C HIS A 177 -2.89 1.85 -5.66
N ILE A 178 -3.71 2.01 -4.64
CA ILE A 178 -4.18 0.94 -3.76
C ILE A 178 -5.69 0.89 -3.87
N HIS A 179 -6.26 -0.27 -4.13
CA HIS A 179 -7.70 -0.50 -3.96
C HIS A 179 -7.94 -1.19 -2.62
N ILE A 180 -8.96 -0.76 -1.89
CA ILE A 180 -9.28 -1.25 -0.55
C ILE A 180 -10.80 -1.47 -0.45
N ALA A 181 -11.22 -2.71 -0.22
CA ALA A 181 -12.62 -3.04 0.02
C ALA A 181 -12.82 -3.34 1.50
N THR A 182 -13.84 -2.75 2.14
CA THR A 182 -14.14 -2.97 3.56
C THR A 182 -15.64 -3.10 3.80
N SER A 183 -16.04 -4.05 4.64
CA SER A 183 -17.44 -4.27 5.04
C SER A 183 -17.50 -4.87 6.45
N GLU A 184 -18.70 -4.98 7.01
CA GLU A 184 -18.96 -5.54 8.34
C GLU A 184 -19.82 -6.80 8.25
N GLU A 185 -19.59 -7.77 9.15
CA GLU A 185 -20.46 -8.93 9.35
C GLU A 185 -21.75 -8.57 10.08
N LYS A 186 -21.68 -7.52 10.92
CA LYS A 186 -22.80 -6.92 11.65
C LYS A 186 -22.79 -5.43 11.34
N ASN A 187 -23.88 -4.93 10.76
CA ASN A 187 -23.92 -3.54 10.35
C ASN A 187 -24.00 -2.59 11.56
N THR A 188 -23.08 -1.65 11.64
CA THR A 188 -23.09 -0.59 12.67
C THR A 188 -23.57 0.75 12.12
N ARG A 189 -23.93 0.82 10.83
CA ARG A 189 -24.41 2.03 10.16
C ARG A 189 -25.87 2.29 10.51
N LYS A 190 -26.23 3.57 10.62
CA LYS A 190 -27.63 3.99 10.81
C LYS A 190 -28.45 3.79 9.54
N THR A 191 -29.70 3.36 9.70
CA THR A 191 -30.68 3.30 8.61
C THR A 191 -31.20 4.71 8.30
N ILE A 192 -31.36 5.00 7.01
CA ILE A 192 -31.96 6.24 6.51
C ILE A 192 -33.47 6.18 6.77
N LYS A 193 -33.99 7.20 7.45
CA LYS A 193 -35.40 7.23 7.89
C LYS A 193 -36.37 7.73 6.82
N GLU A 194 -35.91 8.57 5.90
CA GLU A 194 -36.77 9.34 4.99
C GLU A 194 -36.13 9.52 3.60
N GLY A 195 -36.97 9.89 2.62
CA GLY A 195 -36.56 10.15 1.24
C GLY A 195 -36.35 8.87 0.42
N ARG A 196 -35.79 9.03 -0.79
CA ARG A 196 -35.63 7.97 -1.80
C ARG A 196 -34.83 6.74 -1.35
N PHE A 197 -34.04 6.86 -0.29
CA PHE A 197 -33.19 5.79 0.25
C PHE A 197 -33.66 5.27 1.61
N LYS A 198 -34.91 5.57 2.01
CA LYS A 198 -35.50 5.08 3.26
C LYS A 198 -35.32 3.56 3.39
N GLY A 199 -34.90 3.10 4.57
CA GLY A 199 -34.65 1.69 4.86
C GLY A 199 -33.25 1.19 4.48
N GLN A 200 -32.44 1.97 3.75
CA GLN A 200 -31.06 1.62 3.45
C GLN A 200 -30.10 2.09 4.53
N TYR A 201 -28.98 1.39 4.68
CA TYR A 201 -27.90 1.81 5.56
C TYR A 201 -27.14 3.01 4.99
N ARG A 202 -26.83 3.98 5.85
CA ARG A 202 -26.05 5.16 5.45
C ARG A 202 -24.59 4.80 5.22
N GLY A 203 -24.18 4.74 3.97
CA GLY A 203 -22.78 4.49 3.60
C GLY A 203 -21.92 5.73 3.37
N LYS A 204 -22.48 6.94 3.29
CA LYS A 204 -21.65 8.15 3.12
C LYS A 204 -20.91 8.48 4.43
N ARG A 205 -19.58 8.36 4.41
CA ARG A 205 -18.68 8.78 5.49
C ARG A 205 -18.66 10.29 5.70
N THR A 206 -18.32 10.72 6.91
CA THR A 206 -18.20 12.14 7.25
C THR A 206 -16.93 12.75 6.66
N PRO A 207 -16.89 14.06 6.35
CA PRO A 207 -15.66 14.72 5.92
C PRO A 207 -14.51 14.60 6.93
N THR A 208 -14.83 14.58 8.23
CA THR A 208 -13.84 14.38 9.30
C THR A 208 -13.17 13.01 9.20
N THR A 209 -13.96 11.94 9.01
CA THR A 209 -13.44 10.59 8.77
C THR A 209 -12.49 10.57 7.57
N LEU A 210 -12.87 11.17 6.44
CA LEU A 210 -12.04 11.18 5.23
C LEU A 210 -10.72 11.93 5.45
N ARG A 211 -10.77 13.06 6.18
CA ARG A 211 -9.59 13.84 6.55
C ARG A 211 -8.65 13.05 7.45
N ASN A 212 -9.19 12.41 8.49
CA ASN A 212 -8.43 11.60 9.43
C ASN A 212 -7.79 10.39 8.76
N MET A 213 -8.51 9.71 7.86
CA MET A 213 -7.95 8.63 7.04
C MET A 213 -6.75 9.13 6.23
N LYS A 214 -6.93 10.21 5.45
CA LYS A 214 -5.88 10.78 4.62
C LYS A 214 -4.66 11.21 5.46
N SER A 215 -4.89 11.89 6.59
CA SER A 215 -3.81 12.34 7.48
C SER A 215 -3.10 11.16 8.14
N THR A 216 -3.81 10.14 8.61
CA THR A 216 -3.21 8.95 9.23
C THR A 216 -2.34 8.19 8.23
N PHE A 217 -2.83 8.03 7.00
CA PHE A 217 -2.06 7.43 5.93
C PHE A 217 -0.78 8.22 5.64
N ALA A 218 -0.91 9.53 5.36
CA ALA A 218 0.20 10.39 5.02
C ALA A 218 1.23 10.50 6.16
N ASN A 219 0.79 10.69 7.40
CA ASN A 219 1.67 10.76 8.57
C ASN A 219 2.43 9.46 8.81
N SER A 220 1.81 8.30 8.51
CA SER A 220 2.52 7.03 8.58
C SER A 220 3.69 6.98 7.60
N LEU A 221 3.51 7.48 6.37
CA LEU A 221 4.58 7.55 5.39
C LEU A 221 5.63 8.60 5.77
N TYR A 222 5.22 9.81 6.16
CA TYR A 222 6.15 10.88 6.53
C TYR A 222 7.03 10.51 7.73
N LYS A 223 6.49 9.80 8.73
CA LYS A 223 7.31 9.30 9.84
C LYS A 223 8.42 8.37 9.34
N ASP A 224 8.09 7.44 8.44
CA ASP A 224 9.05 6.50 7.89
C ASP A 224 10.06 7.21 6.93
N ILE A 225 9.61 8.21 6.16
CA ILE A 225 10.46 9.06 5.30
C ILE A 225 11.46 9.87 6.14
N ASN A 226 11.00 10.52 7.22
CA ASN A 226 11.87 11.33 8.07
C ASN A 226 12.94 10.48 8.75
N LEU A 227 12.55 9.31 9.28
CA LEU A 227 13.49 8.35 9.85
C LEU A 227 14.55 7.91 8.83
N MET A 228 14.16 7.69 7.57
CA MET A 228 15.13 7.37 6.51
C MET A 228 16.11 8.49 6.22
N LYS A 229 15.66 9.75 6.23
CA LYS A 229 16.53 10.92 6.04
C LYS A 229 17.55 11.03 7.17
N GLU A 230 17.13 10.81 8.40
CA GLU A 230 18.03 10.76 9.58
C GLU A 230 19.06 9.64 9.45
N ILE A 231 18.63 8.41 9.14
CA ILE A 231 19.54 7.27 8.93
C ILE A 231 20.54 7.55 7.79
N HIS A 232 20.09 8.19 6.69
CA HIS A 232 20.97 8.54 5.59
C HIS A 232 22.04 9.55 6.01
N GLN A 233 21.64 10.57 6.78
CA GLN A 233 22.54 11.59 7.29
C GLN A 233 23.58 10.96 8.24
N LEU A 234 23.15 10.12 9.19
CA LEU A 234 24.04 9.38 10.08
C LEU A 234 25.02 8.49 9.31
N LYS A 235 24.56 7.76 8.30
CA LYS A 235 25.44 6.96 7.42
C LYS A 235 26.49 7.82 6.72
N LYS A 236 26.12 9.02 6.27
CA LYS A 236 27.03 9.96 5.61
C LYS A 236 28.09 10.47 6.59
N GLU A 237 27.69 10.79 7.81
CA GLU A 237 28.58 11.23 8.89
C GLU A 237 29.56 10.11 9.28
N MET A 238 29.06 8.90 9.57
CA MET A 238 29.90 7.73 9.85
C MET A 238 30.93 7.47 8.75
N ARG A 239 30.53 7.54 7.46
CA ARG A 239 31.47 7.38 6.33
C ARG A 239 32.56 8.45 6.32
N LYS A 240 32.22 9.70 6.63
CA LYS A 240 33.21 10.78 6.71
C LYS A 240 34.17 10.54 7.88
N GLU A 241 33.66 10.16 9.04
CA GLU A 241 34.47 9.87 10.22
C GLU A 241 35.45 8.72 9.97
N VAL A 242 34.96 7.59 9.44
CA VAL A 242 35.81 6.45 9.05
C VAL A 242 36.88 6.88 8.05
N LYS A 243 36.53 7.68 7.03
CA LYS A 243 37.50 8.18 6.05
C LYS A 243 38.55 9.09 6.69
N ILE A 244 38.17 9.95 7.62
CA ILE A 244 39.09 10.82 8.35
C ILE A 244 40.02 10.00 9.23
N ASN A 245 39.50 9.02 9.98
CA ASN A 245 40.29 8.17 10.86
C ASN A 245 41.30 7.33 10.09
N LEU A 246 40.89 6.68 9.01
CA LEU A 246 41.81 5.94 8.12
C LEU A 246 42.91 6.84 7.55
N SER A 247 42.56 8.09 7.17
CA SER A 247 43.56 9.06 6.69
C SER A 247 44.53 9.49 7.79
N ARG A 248 44.07 9.66 9.03
CA ARG A 248 44.91 9.97 10.19
C ARG A 248 45.86 8.82 10.51
N GLU A 249 45.35 7.59 10.64
CA GLU A 249 46.15 6.39 10.89
C GLU A 249 47.23 6.19 9.83
N CYS A 250 46.89 6.39 8.55
CA CYS A 250 47.85 6.31 7.45
C CYS A 250 48.97 7.37 7.56
N LYS A 251 48.64 8.60 7.97
CA LYS A 251 49.62 9.66 8.22
C LYS A 251 50.53 9.32 9.41
N ASP A 252 49.96 8.81 10.50
CA ASP A 252 50.70 8.43 11.71
C ASP A 252 51.67 7.28 11.42
N TRP A 253 51.23 6.28 10.66
CA TRP A 253 52.10 5.18 10.22
C TRP A 253 53.26 5.66 9.34
N THR A 254 52.98 6.57 8.40
CA THR A 254 54.00 7.18 7.52
C THR A 254 55.02 8.00 8.31
N ALA A 255 54.57 8.78 9.31
CA ALA A 255 55.45 9.54 10.18
C ALA A 255 56.39 8.63 11.00
N SER A 256 55.84 7.54 11.57
CA SER A 256 56.62 6.54 12.31
C SER A 256 57.69 5.87 11.46
N LEU A 257 57.35 5.48 10.22
CA LEU A 257 58.29 4.93 9.24
C LEU A 257 59.42 5.90 8.91
N ASN A 258 59.09 7.17 8.66
CA ASN A 258 60.09 8.20 8.37
C ASN A 258 61.09 8.40 9.52
N ILE A 259 60.62 8.33 10.77
CA ILE A 259 61.48 8.40 11.96
C ILE A 259 62.41 7.18 12.02
N LYS A 260 61.88 5.96 11.83
CA LYS A 260 62.69 4.72 11.81
C LYS A 260 63.73 4.76 10.69
N MET A 261 63.35 5.18 9.49
CA MET A 261 64.26 5.31 8.34
C MET A 261 65.37 6.34 8.58
N LYS A 262 65.08 7.46 9.26
CA LYS A 262 66.11 8.44 9.66
C LYS A 262 67.10 7.85 10.67
N LYS A 263 66.63 7.08 11.65
CA LYS A 263 67.49 6.37 12.61
C LYS A 263 68.41 5.36 11.90
N LEU A 264 67.84 4.52 11.04
CA LEU A 264 68.58 3.54 10.24
C LEU A 264 69.69 4.21 9.39
N LYS A 265 69.36 5.30 8.68
CA LYS A 265 70.35 6.05 7.87
C LYS A 265 71.49 6.62 8.72
N LYS A 266 71.23 7.05 9.95
CA LYS A 266 72.27 7.53 10.88
C LYS A 266 73.19 6.39 11.33
N GLU A 267 72.63 5.22 11.65
CA GLU A 267 73.42 4.04 12.03
C GLU A 267 74.27 3.53 10.86
N MET A 268 73.72 3.43 9.65
CA MET A 268 74.47 3.03 8.47
C MET A 268 75.66 3.97 8.18
N LYS A 269 75.51 5.29 8.43
CA LYS A 269 76.61 6.25 8.31
C LYS A 269 77.68 6.07 9.39
N ARG A 270 77.32 5.60 10.58
CA ARG A 270 78.27 5.28 11.65
C ARG A 270 79.06 4.02 11.33
N ILE A 271 78.43 2.99 10.77
CA ILE A 271 79.08 1.72 10.39
C ILE A 271 80.06 1.89 9.22
N ARG A 272 79.86 2.90 8.37
CA ARG A 272 80.73 3.21 7.22
C ARG A 272 81.96 4.11 7.55
N LYS A 273 82.08 4.59 8.79
CA LYS A 273 83.25 5.34 9.28
C LYS A 273 84.10 4.41 10.13
#